data_AF-A0A1H0L2G7-F1
#
_entry.id   AF-A0A1H0L2G7-F1
#
_cell.length_a   1.000
_cell.length_b   1.000
_cell.length_c   1.000
_cell.angle_alpha   90.00
_cell.angle_beta   90.00
_cell.angle_gamma   90.00
#
_symmetry.space_group_name_H-M   'P 1'
#
loop_
_entity.id
_entity.type
_entity.pdbx_description
1 polymer ?
#
loop_
_entity_poly.entity_id
_entity_poly.type
_entity_poly.pdbx_seq_one_letter_code
_entity_poly.pdbx_strand_id
1 'polypeptide(L)'
;MPLNLIADAWIPVRLLDGSRRVIAPHQMADPLIAAPDWPRADLNLACYEFLIGLVFMAAPPAHLRDWARGRPDAAKLEAQFAAFADAFELLGDGPRFLQDPEDLSGAPSGPDMLFIDSSGGNTARNNADLMVHRDRYETLDLPLAAMALYTFQQFAPSGGAGNRTSMRGGGPLVTLADPGTGLWDLIWANVPFGQPARVEDLPWMRPARTSETGQTVGPSQSHPVEAFFGMPRRLRLVGEDLVTGVIQRPYGTKYALWRHPLSPYYRQKEGAELLPRHPASGQLPYRNWIGIVLSNPDQSAKGLRLRASCIDGFFDRFDKQAKRMIVGGWAMDNMKPKDFLWAELPLMPIGPDAQSKAEDLIEAADNVGSGLRRAVSVLTAEGNARQAQLDEFWATTEGDFTQALAALAQDGFDGADIAGRFLRAIGMQALRQFDALALPGLSDGRIERAARIVAERRMLVALIHGRSKQGRAMWDKLDLTPPDPKPRQKQGAEA
;
A
#
# COMPACT_ATOMS: atom_id res chain seq x y z
N MET A 1 20.49 3.81 -30.48
CA MET A 1 19.05 4.05 -30.79
C MET A 1 18.37 4.31 -29.46
N PRO A 2 17.43 5.28 -29.40
CA PRO A 2 16.66 5.50 -28.17
C PRO A 2 15.89 4.23 -27.79
N LEU A 3 15.64 4.06 -26.49
CA LEU A 3 14.90 2.93 -25.96
C LEU A 3 13.40 3.08 -26.24
N ASN A 4 12.82 2.14 -26.98
CA ASN A 4 11.38 2.02 -27.15
C ASN A 4 10.81 1.05 -26.11
N LEU A 5 9.96 1.55 -25.21
CA LEU A 5 9.49 0.79 -24.06
C LEU A 5 8.44 -0.29 -24.40
N ILE A 6 8.01 -0.38 -25.66
CA ILE A 6 7.12 -1.43 -26.17
C ILE A 6 7.90 -2.50 -26.94
N ALA A 7 8.78 -2.10 -27.85
CA ALA A 7 9.45 -3.00 -28.79
C ALA A 7 10.72 -3.64 -28.22
N ASP A 8 11.46 -2.91 -27.38
CA ASP A 8 12.76 -3.38 -26.88
C ASP A 8 12.63 -4.20 -25.60
N ALA A 9 13.63 -5.06 -25.35
CA ALA A 9 13.77 -5.74 -24.08
C ALA A 9 14.48 -4.84 -23.06
N TRP A 10 13.78 -4.44 -21.99
CA TRP A 10 14.31 -3.51 -20.99
C TRP A 10 13.89 -3.79 -19.55
N ILE A 11 12.92 -4.70 -19.33
CA ILE A 11 12.40 -4.98 -17.99
C ILE A 11 13.18 -6.16 -17.38
N PRO A 12 13.94 -5.95 -16.29
CA PRO A 12 14.61 -7.05 -15.60
C PRO A 12 13.58 -7.91 -14.86
N VAL A 13 13.65 -9.22 -15.05
CA VAL A 13 12.78 -10.18 -14.37
C VAL A 13 13.57 -11.36 -13.82
N ARG A 14 13.02 -11.96 -12.78
CA ARG A 14 13.46 -13.24 -12.22
C ARG A 14 12.52 -14.35 -12.65
N LEU A 15 13.07 -15.48 -13.06
CA LEU A 15 12.32 -16.69 -13.40
C LEU A 15 12.02 -17.53 -12.14
N LEU A 16 11.10 -18.49 -12.27
CA LEU A 16 10.72 -19.41 -11.18
C LEU A 16 11.89 -20.27 -10.69
N ASP A 17 12.89 -20.53 -11.54
CA ASP A 17 14.13 -21.24 -11.18
C ASP A 17 15.20 -20.35 -10.53
N GLY A 18 14.92 -19.05 -10.36
CA GLY A 18 15.83 -18.06 -9.78
C GLY A 18 16.79 -17.41 -10.78
N SER A 19 16.83 -17.86 -12.04
CA SER A 19 17.62 -17.18 -13.08
C SER A 19 17.02 -15.82 -13.45
N ARG A 20 17.82 -14.98 -14.13
CA ARG A 20 17.45 -13.60 -14.49
C ARG A 20 17.56 -13.38 -15.99
N ARG A 21 16.66 -12.56 -16.54
CA ARG A 21 16.76 -12.05 -17.91
C ARG A 21 16.06 -10.71 -18.03
N VAL A 22 16.29 -10.04 -19.16
CA VAL A 22 15.60 -8.82 -19.55
C VAL A 22 14.55 -9.15 -20.60
N ILE A 23 13.35 -8.60 -20.48
CA ILE A 23 12.22 -8.87 -21.38
C ILE A 23 11.67 -7.59 -22.00
N ALA A 24 11.04 -7.74 -23.16
CA ALA A 24 10.08 -6.77 -23.68
C ALA A 24 8.72 -6.98 -22.98
N PRO A 25 7.84 -5.95 -22.87
CA PRO A 25 6.62 -6.06 -22.09
C PRO A 25 5.71 -7.22 -22.50
N HIS A 26 5.54 -7.48 -23.80
CA HIS A 26 4.66 -8.56 -24.29
C HIS A 26 5.09 -9.97 -23.82
N GLN A 27 6.38 -10.15 -23.50
CA GLN A 27 6.92 -11.41 -22.99
C GLN A 27 6.56 -11.66 -21.52
N MET A 28 5.91 -10.71 -20.82
CA MET A 28 5.40 -10.92 -19.46
C MET A 28 4.46 -12.12 -19.33
N ALA A 29 3.85 -12.54 -20.45
CA ALA A 29 2.96 -13.69 -20.54
C ALA A 29 3.66 -15.06 -20.47
N ASP A 30 5.00 -15.09 -20.43
CA ASP A 30 5.76 -16.33 -20.22
C ASP A 30 5.53 -16.88 -18.79
N PRO A 31 5.01 -18.11 -18.65
CA PRO A 31 4.69 -18.71 -17.35
C PRO A 31 5.92 -19.00 -16.47
N LEU A 32 7.14 -18.94 -17.03
CA LEU A 32 8.37 -19.13 -16.27
C LEU A 32 8.77 -17.87 -15.49
N ILE A 33 8.16 -16.72 -15.77
CA ILE A 33 8.54 -15.46 -15.11
C ILE A 33 7.84 -15.36 -13.75
N ALA A 34 8.64 -15.20 -12.70
CA ALA A 34 8.15 -15.07 -11.33
C ALA A 34 7.72 -13.63 -11.00
N ALA A 35 8.61 -12.66 -11.22
CA ALA A 35 8.42 -11.27 -10.79
C ALA A 35 9.42 -10.32 -11.49
N PRO A 36 9.17 -8.99 -11.47
CA PRO A 36 10.18 -7.99 -11.77
C PRO A 36 11.36 -8.07 -10.79
N ASP A 37 12.55 -7.72 -11.25
CA ASP A 37 13.80 -7.80 -10.48
C ASP A 37 14.60 -6.49 -10.54
N TRP A 38 13.91 -5.36 -10.39
CA TRP A 38 14.54 -4.05 -10.24
C TRP A 38 15.31 -3.97 -8.91
N PRO A 39 16.37 -3.13 -8.82
CA PRO A 39 17.21 -3.04 -7.63
C PRO A 39 16.52 -2.43 -6.41
N ARG A 40 15.28 -1.92 -6.55
CA ARG A 40 14.52 -1.27 -5.49
C ARG A 40 13.07 -1.76 -5.48
N ALA A 41 12.49 -1.87 -4.27
CA ALA A 41 11.12 -2.37 -4.09
C ALA A 41 10.05 -1.41 -4.65
N ASP A 42 10.28 -0.09 -4.60
CA ASP A 42 9.40 0.92 -5.19
C ASP A 42 9.31 0.77 -6.71
N LEU A 43 10.44 0.51 -7.38
CA LEU A 43 10.49 0.25 -8.82
C LEU A 43 9.83 -1.08 -9.19
N ASN A 44 9.95 -2.13 -8.35
CA ASN A 44 9.23 -3.39 -8.56
C ASN A 44 7.71 -3.20 -8.44
N LEU A 45 7.25 -2.44 -7.45
CA LEU A 45 5.83 -2.12 -7.30
C LEU A 45 5.30 -1.31 -8.50
N ALA A 46 6.06 -0.28 -8.91
CA ALA A 46 5.72 0.55 -10.06
C ALA A 46 5.74 -0.24 -11.37
N CYS A 47 6.63 -1.22 -11.53
CA CYS A 47 6.66 -2.11 -12.68
C CYS A 47 5.38 -2.94 -12.81
N TYR A 48 4.81 -3.44 -11.70
CA TYR A 48 3.50 -4.08 -11.74
C TYR A 48 2.42 -3.11 -12.23
N GLU A 49 2.37 -1.88 -11.70
CA GLU A 49 1.38 -0.88 -12.16
C GLU A 49 1.55 -0.53 -13.64
N PHE A 50 2.79 -0.39 -14.11
CA PHE A 50 3.12 -0.12 -15.51
C PHE A 50 2.62 -1.23 -16.43
N LEU A 51 2.93 -2.49 -16.10
CA LEU A 51 2.52 -3.65 -16.90
C LEU A 51 0.99 -3.83 -16.90
N ILE A 52 0.33 -3.61 -15.75
CA ILE A 52 -1.15 -3.59 -15.67
C ILE A 52 -1.71 -2.47 -16.55
N GLY A 53 -1.09 -1.29 -16.51
CA GLY A 53 -1.46 -0.13 -17.34
C GLY A 53 -1.34 -0.39 -18.83
N LEU A 54 -0.27 -1.06 -19.28
CA LEU A 54 -0.08 -1.44 -20.68
C LEU A 54 -1.18 -2.39 -21.17
N VAL A 55 -1.50 -3.42 -20.39
CA VAL A 55 -2.57 -4.35 -20.76
C VAL A 55 -3.92 -3.64 -20.75
N PHE A 56 -4.19 -2.79 -19.75
CA PHE A 56 -5.41 -1.99 -19.71
C PHE A 56 -5.54 -1.03 -20.90
N MET A 57 -4.42 -0.47 -21.37
CA MET A 57 -4.36 0.43 -22.50
C MET A 57 -4.72 -0.28 -23.82
N ALA A 58 -4.15 -1.46 -24.08
CA ALA A 58 -4.25 -2.08 -25.41
C ALA A 58 -5.21 -3.28 -25.48
N ALA A 59 -5.38 -4.00 -24.38
CA ALA A 59 -6.04 -5.30 -24.33
C ALA A 59 -6.85 -5.55 -23.03
N PRO A 60 -7.62 -4.57 -22.52
CA PRO A 60 -8.41 -4.80 -21.32
C PRO A 60 -9.51 -5.84 -21.61
N PRO A 61 -9.92 -6.63 -20.60
CA PRO A 61 -11.18 -7.36 -20.69
C PRO A 61 -12.32 -6.36 -20.88
N ALA A 62 -13.30 -6.67 -21.75
CA ALA A 62 -14.39 -5.75 -22.06
C ALA A 62 -15.42 -5.69 -20.93
N HIS A 63 -15.71 -6.83 -20.31
CA HIS A 63 -16.69 -6.98 -19.24
C HIS A 63 -16.21 -7.90 -18.12
N LEU A 64 -16.89 -7.83 -16.97
CA LEU A 64 -16.60 -8.59 -15.74
C LEU A 64 -16.40 -10.11 -15.95
N ARG A 65 -16.96 -10.70 -17.01
CA ARG A 65 -16.91 -12.15 -17.29
C ARG A 65 -15.75 -12.56 -18.23
N ASP A 66 -15.01 -11.61 -18.78
CA ASP A 66 -14.08 -11.89 -19.89
C ASP A 66 -12.68 -12.34 -19.42
N TRP A 67 -12.36 -12.26 -18.12
CA TRP A 67 -11.05 -12.69 -17.61
C TRP A 67 -10.74 -14.15 -17.89
N ALA A 68 -11.76 -15.01 -17.89
CA ALA A 68 -11.61 -16.45 -18.12
C ALA A 68 -11.42 -16.81 -19.61
N ARG A 69 -11.85 -15.96 -20.54
CA ARG A 69 -11.91 -16.27 -21.99
C ARG A 69 -11.03 -15.35 -22.85
N GLY A 70 -10.70 -14.17 -22.34
CA GLY A 70 -10.05 -13.09 -23.08
C GLY A 70 -8.57 -12.89 -22.78
N ARG A 71 -7.95 -13.74 -21.94
CA ARG A 71 -6.53 -13.63 -21.55
C ARG A 71 -5.63 -13.67 -22.79
N PRO A 72 -4.91 -12.58 -23.13
CA PRO A 72 -4.02 -12.58 -24.28
C PRO A 72 -2.74 -13.39 -24.00
N ASP A 73 -2.18 -13.99 -25.05
CA ASP A 73 -0.84 -14.57 -25.03
C ASP A 73 0.21 -13.53 -25.45
N ALA A 74 1.49 -13.91 -25.40
CA ALA A 74 2.59 -13.00 -25.72
C ALA A 74 2.52 -12.42 -27.15
N ALA A 75 2.10 -13.23 -28.14
CA ALA A 75 2.02 -12.80 -29.53
C ALA A 75 0.87 -11.81 -29.74
N LYS A 76 -0.28 -12.04 -29.10
CA LYS A 76 -1.40 -11.11 -29.12
C LYS A 76 -1.06 -9.80 -28.39
N LEU A 77 -0.38 -9.87 -27.25
CA LEU A 77 0.10 -8.67 -26.56
C LEU A 77 1.05 -7.86 -27.43
N GLU A 78 2.01 -8.52 -28.10
CA GLU A 78 2.95 -7.87 -29.02
C GLU A 78 2.24 -7.10 -30.12
N ALA A 79 1.30 -7.76 -30.80
CA ALA A 79 0.52 -7.15 -31.87
C ALA A 79 -0.33 -5.98 -31.39
N GLN A 80 -0.93 -6.07 -30.19
CA GLN A 80 -1.76 -5.01 -29.62
C GLN A 80 -0.93 -3.82 -29.12
N PHE A 81 0.24 -4.08 -28.54
CA PHE A 81 1.14 -3.03 -28.06
C PHE A 81 1.82 -2.28 -29.20
N ALA A 82 2.11 -2.94 -30.33
CA ALA A 82 2.76 -2.33 -31.49
C ALA A 82 2.04 -1.06 -31.99
N ALA A 83 0.71 -0.99 -31.85
CA ALA A 83 -0.08 0.20 -32.22
C ALA A 83 0.24 1.46 -31.41
N PHE A 84 0.96 1.32 -30.28
CA PHE A 84 1.36 2.41 -29.40
C PHE A 84 2.87 2.66 -29.42
N ALA A 85 3.66 1.92 -30.19
CA ALA A 85 5.12 1.97 -30.14
C ALA A 85 5.66 3.41 -30.29
N ASP A 86 5.11 4.20 -31.20
CA ASP A 86 5.50 5.60 -31.45
C ASP A 86 5.29 6.52 -30.24
N ALA A 87 4.45 6.13 -29.27
CA ALA A 87 4.24 6.88 -28.04
C ALA A 87 5.22 6.48 -26.92
N PHE A 88 6.01 5.43 -27.08
CA PHE A 88 6.80 4.86 -25.98
C PHE A 88 8.31 5.01 -26.17
N GLU A 89 8.72 5.93 -27.02
CA GLU A 89 10.11 6.39 -27.11
C GLU A 89 10.52 7.15 -25.84
N LEU A 90 11.60 6.74 -25.18
CA LEU A 90 12.08 7.43 -23.98
C LEU A 90 12.80 8.75 -24.31
N LEU A 91 13.57 8.76 -25.39
CA LEU A 91 14.39 9.87 -25.87
C LEU A 91 14.23 10.00 -27.40
N GLY A 92 14.82 11.04 -27.98
CA GLY A 92 14.71 11.31 -29.42
C GLY A 92 13.75 12.46 -29.73
N ASP A 93 13.41 12.66 -31.00
CA ASP A 93 12.57 13.79 -31.40
C ASP A 93 11.07 13.50 -31.20
N GLY A 94 10.28 14.55 -31.03
CA GLY A 94 8.82 14.44 -30.90
C GLY A 94 8.33 14.06 -29.50
N PRO A 95 7.13 13.45 -29.41
CA PRO A 95 6.56 12.96 -28.15
C PRO A 95 7.46 11.92 -27.48
N ARG A 96 7.64 12.04 -26.16
CA ARG A 96 8.43 11.11 -25.36
C ARG A 96 7.62 10.57 -24.20
N PHE A 97 7.82 9.29 -23.90
CA PHE A 97 7.11 8.59 -22.83
C PHE A 97 7.12 9.39 -21.53
N LEU A 98 5.92 9.71 -21.01
CA LEU A 98 5.67 10.41 -19.75
C LEU A 98 6.44 11.72 -19.54
N GLN A 99 6.82 12.39 -20.62
CA GLN A 99 7.51 13.67 -20.62
C GLN A 99 6.67 14.76 -21.26
N ASP A 100 6.92 16.00 -20.85
CA ASP A 100 6.17 17.15 -21.34
C ASP A 100 6.26 17.23 -22.87
N PRO A 101 5.15 17.43 -23.60
CA PRO A 101 5.20 17.56 -25.05
C PRO A 101 5.91 18.85 -25.49
N GLU A 102 6.02 19.86 -24.63
CA GLU A 102 6.79 21.07 -24.90
C GLU A 102 8.27 20.87 -24.58
N ASP A 103 9.14 21.59 -25.28
CA ASP A 103 10.54 21.70 -24.89
C ASP A 103 10.67 22.63 -23.69
N LEU A 104 11.16 22.07 -22.59
CA LEU A 104 11.32 22.83 -21.35
C LEU A 104 12.71 23.46 -21.31
N SER A 105 12.75 24.78 -21.16
CA SER A 105 14.00 25.51 -20.91
C SER A 105 14.42 25.44 -19.44
N GLY A 106 15.71 25.50 -19.16
CA GLY A 106 16.24 25.57 -17.79
C GLY A 106 17.53 24.77 -17.61
N ALA A 107 18.23 25.01 -16.50
CA ALA A 107 19.37 24.17 -16.12
C ALA A 107 18.84 22.79 -15.65
N PRO A 108 19.37 21.68 -16.18
CA PRO A 108 18.99 20.35 -15.71
C PRO A 108 19.43 20.15 -14.27
N SER A 109 18.59 19.49 -13.49
CA SER A 109 18.97 18.91 -12.21
C SER A 109 19.45 17.47 -12.44
N GLY A 110 20.20 16.91 -11.48
CA GLY A 110 20.70 15.54 -11.57
C GLY A 110 19.56 14.51 -11.64
N PRO A 111 19.78 13.33 -12.28
CA PRO A 111 18.77 12.27 -12.42
C PRO A 111 18.18 11.79 -11.10
N ASP A 112 18.92 11.93 -10.00
CA ASP A 112 18.50 11.70 -8.61
C ASP A 112 17.10 12.22 -8.28
N MET A 113 16.68 13.33 -8.89
CA MET A 113 15.39 13.94 -8.61
C MET A 113 14.18 13.08 -8.99
N LEU A 114 14.37 12.04 -9.82
CA LEU A 114 13.32 11.08 -10.15
C LEU A 114 13.01 10.13 -8.98
N PHE A 115 13.93 9.99 -8.02
CA PHE A 115 13.72 9.10 -6.86
C PHE A 115 13.08 9.86 -5.70
N ILE A 116 12.04 9.27 -5.13
CA ILE A 116 11.18 9.92 -4.12
C ILE A 116 11.94 10.20 -2.83
N ASP A 117 12.90 9.34 -2.49
CA ASP A 117 13.80 9.46 -1.34
C ASP A 117 14.99 10.40 -1.52
N SER A 118 15.11 11.06 -2.68
CA SER A 118 16.14 12.06 -2.90
C SER A 118 15.78 13.42 -2.28
N SER A 119 16.80 14.15 -1.85
CA SER A 119 16.65 15.47 -1.25
C SER A 119 16.18 16.51 -2.26
N GLY A 120 15.08 17.21 -1.94
CA GLY A 120 14.73 18.43 -2.66
C GLY A 120 15.76 19.55 -2.43
N GLY A 121 15.87 20.50 -3.36
CA GLY A 121 16.88 21.56 -3.32
C GLY A 121 16.92 22.38 -2.03
N ASN A 122 15.76 22.65 -1.41
CA ASN A 122 15.71 23.33 -0.10
C ASN A 122 16.21 22.46 1.05
N THR A 123 15.90 21.16 1.03
CA THR A 123 16.37 20.21 2.06
C THR A 123 17.89 20.12 2.03
N ALA A 124 18.48 20.01 0.83
CA ALA A 124 19.93 20.00 0.65
C ALA A 124 20.58 21.34 1.06
N ARG A 125 20.03 22.48 0.62
CA ARG A 125 20.55 23.82 1.00
C ARG A 125 20.56 24.04 2.52
N ASN A 126 19.56 23.51 3.21
CA ASN A 126 19.43 23.66 4.67
C ASN A 126 20.10 22.53 5.45
N ASN A 127 20.82 21.61 4.80
CA ASN A 127 21.42 20.41 5.41
C ASN A 127 20.41 19.59 6.26
N ALA A 128 19.16 19.54 5.80
CA ALA A 128 18.07 18.84 6.46
C ALA A 128 17.93 17.38 6.00
N ASP A 129 18.95 16.85 5.33
CA ASP A 129 19.00 15.56 4.64
C ASP A 129 20.17 14.67 5.09
N LEU A 130 20.47 14.70 6.40
CA LEU A 130 21.61 13.99 6.99
C LEU A 130 21.73 12.50 6.61
N MET A 131 20.60 11.82 6.40
CA MET A 131 20.55 10.39 6.07
C MET A 131 20.49 10.09 4.57
N VAL A 132 20.30 11.12 3.73
CA VAL A 132 20.21 10.97 2.28
C VAL A 132 21.59 11.24 1.68
N HIS A 133 22.14 10.25 1.00
CA HIS A 133 23.33 10.48 0.18
C HIS A 133 22.93 11.37 -0.98
N ARG A 134 23.60 12.50 -1.16
CA ARG A 134 23.38 13.39 -2.32
C ARG A 134 24.11 12.81 -3.53
N ASP A 135 23.59 13.10 -4.72
CA ASP A 135 24.20 12.75 -6.00
C ASP A 135 24.48 11.24 -6.12
N ARG A 136 23.52 10.41 -5.70
CA ARG A 136 23.61 8.93 -5.71
C ARG A 136 23.74 8.37 -7.12
N TYR A 137 23.10 9.04 -8.08
CA TYR A 137 23.01 8.67 -9.47
C TYR A 137 23.40 9.89 -10.32
N GLU A 138 24.70 10.00 -10.61
CA GLU A 138 25.23 11.00 -11.55
C GLU A 138 24.64 10.83 -12.95
N THR A 139 24.43 9.57 -13.36
CA THR A 139 23.76 9.19 -14.61
C THR A 139 22.87 7.96 -14.39
N LEU A 140 21.89 7.76 -15.26
CA LEU A 140 21.04 6.56 -15.30
C LEU A 140 21.09 5.92 -16.69
N ASP A 141 21.12 4.60 -16.74
CA ASP A 141 20.80 3.88 -17.97
C ASP A 141 19.33 4.10 -18.37
N LEU A 142 19.03 3.89 -19.65
CA LEU A 142 17.70 4.16 -20.19
C LEU A 142 16.59 3.33 -19.52
N PRO A 143 16.76 2.01 -19.27
CA PRO A 143 15.75 1.22 -18.55
C PRO A 143 15.44 1.74 -17.16
N LEU A 144 16.46 2.04 -16.34
CA LEU A 144 16.29 2.55 -14.99
C LEU A 144 15.69 3.96 -14.99
N ALA A 145 16.10 4.83 -15.93
CA ALA A 145 15.52 6.14 -16.09
C ALA A 145 14.03 6.07 -16.45
N ALA A 146 13.63 5.16 -17.34
CA ALA A 146 12.23 4.95 -17.71
C ALA A 146 11.38 4.50 -16.52
N MET A 147 11.84 3.51 -15.75
CA MET A 147 11.11 3.04 -14.57
C MET A 147 11.09 4.08 -13.45
N ALA A 148 12.19 4.81 -13.23
CA ALA A 148 12.26 5.90 -12.27
C ALA A 148 11.30 7.04 -12.66
N LEU A 149 11.23 7.40 -13.94
CA LEU A 149 10.27 8.37 -14.46
C LEU A 149 8.82 7.93 -14.22
N TYR A 150 8.49 6.69 -14.58
CA TYR A 150 7.15 6.15 -14.34
C TYR A 150 6.78 6.22 -12.85
N THR A 151 7.67 5.72 -11.99
CA THR A 151 7.50 5.75 -10.53
C THR A 151 7.32 7.18 -10.03
N PHE A 152 8.13 8.13 -10.50
CA PHE A 152 8.05 9.53 -10.12
C PHE A 152 6.69 10.14 -10.46
N GLN A 153 6.16 9.88 -11.66
CA GLN A 153 4.84 10.38 -12.05
C GLN A 153 3.72 9.77 -11.20
N GLN A 154 3.78 8.46 -10.95
CA GLN A 154 2.70 7.73 -10.25
C GLN A 154 2.70 7.90 -8.73
N PHE A 155 3.84 8.23 -8.12
CA PHE A 155 3.99 8.38 -6.67
C PHE A 155 4.43 9.80 -6.26
N ALA A 156 4.49 10.74 -7.21
CA ALA A 156 4.92 12.13 -7.02
C ALA A 156 4.43 12.73 -5.69
N PRO A 157 5.34 13.09 -4.77
CA PRO A 157 4.97 13.70 -3.50
C PRO A 157 4.57 15.17 -3.68
N SER A 158 4.16 15.82 -2.60
CA SER A 158 4.04 17.28 -2.59
C SER A 158 5.44 17.89 -2.77
N GLY A 159 5.58 18.97 -3.54
CA GLY A 159 6.89 19.53 -3.89
C GLY A 159 6.98 21.05 -3.79
N GLY A 160 6.11 21.70 -3.02
CA GLY A 160 6.03 23.17 -2.95
C GLY A 160 5.11 23.77 -4.01
N ALA A 161 5.17 25.10 -4.19
CA ALA A 161 4.23 25.84 -5.04
C ALA A 161 4.26 25.35 -6.50
N GLY A 162 3.07 25.01 -7.02
CA GLY A 162 2.87 24.53 -8.39
C GLY A 162 3.26 23.08 -8.66
N ASN A 163 3.99 22.44 -7.75
CA ASN A 163 4.44 21.06 -7.89
C ASN A 163 3.34 20.07 -7.48
N ARG A 164 2.65 19.48 -8.46
CA ARG A 164 1.50 18.61 -8.24
C ARG A 164 1.92 17.23 -7.74
N THR A 165 1.09 16.67 -6.86
CA THR A 165 1.17 15.26 -6.44
C THR A 165 0.65 14.35 -7.54
N SER A 166 0.87 13.03 -7.40
CA SER A 166 0.18 12.05 -8.22
C SER A 166 -1.35 12.20 -8.14
N MET A 167 -2.05 11.57 -9.10
CA MET A 167 -3.50 11.48 -9.13
C MET A 167 -4.10 10.94 -7.81
N ARG A 168 -3.33 10.14 -7.08
CA ARG A 168 -3.72 9.51 -5.82
C ARG A 168 -3.10 10.18 -4.59
N GLY A 169 -2.58 11.41 -4.71
CA GLY A 169 -1.81 12.06 -3.66
C GLY A 169 -0.33 11.65 -3.66
N GLY A 170 0.43 12.09 -2.65
CA GLY A 170 1.86 11.80 -2.57
C GLY A 170 2.12 10.47 -1.86
N GLY A 171 2.71 9.49 -2.56
CA GLY A 171 2.95 8.16 -2.01
C GLY A 171 1.67 7.35 -1.76
N PRO A 172 0.85 7.09 -2.78
CA PRO A 172 -0.39 6.34 -2.59
C PRO A 172 -0.14 4.89 -2.13
N LEU A 173 -1.13 4.32 -1.43
CA LEU A 173 -1.15 2.90 -1.15
C LEU A 173 -1.63 2.12 -2.37
N VAL A 174 -0.85 1.14 -2.79
CA VAL A 174 -1.17 0.20 -3.86
C VAL A 174 -1.49 -1.16 -3.25
N THR A 175 -2.52 -1.82 -3.77
CA THR A 175 -2.92 -3.16 -3.36
C THR A 175 -3.16 -4.01 -4.59
N LEU A 176 -2.44 -5.12 -4.72
CA LEU A 176 -2.51 -6.04 -5.85
C LEU A 176 -2.92 -7.42 -5.35
N ALA A 177 -3.87 -8.07 -6.04
CA ALA A 177 -4.16 -9.47 -5.82
C ALA A 177 -3.09 -10.34 -6.50
N ASP A 178 -2.50 -11.29 -5.78
CA ASP A 178 -1.52 -12.20 -6.34
C ASP A 178 -2.01 -13.66 -6.21
N PRO A 179 -2.30 -14.32 -7.35
CA PRO A 179 -2.67 -15.74 -7.39
C PRO A 179 -1.53 -16.72 -7.10
N GLY A 180 -0.28 -16.26 -6.97
CA GLY A 180 0.88 -17.09 -6.62
C GLY A 180 1.40 -17.98 -7.74
N THR A 181 1.04 -17.72 -8.99
CA THR A 181 1.33 -18.59 -10.15
C THR A 181 2.28 -17.98 -11.18
N GLY A 182 2.78 -16.76 -10.95
CA GLY A 182 3.75 -16.08 -11.79
C GLY A 182 3.32 -14.66 -12.15
N LEU A 183 4.20 -13.94 -12.84
CA LEU A 183 4.02 -12.54 -13.20
C LEU A 183 2.73 -12.34 -14.00
N TRP A 184 2.48 -13.18 -15.01
CA TRP A 184 1.34 -12.96 -15.90
C TRP A 184 -0.01 -13.05 -15.19
N ASP A 185 -0.17 -14.03 -14.30
CA ASP A 185 -1.40 -14.21 -13.54
C ASP A 185 -1.63 -13.05 -12.55
N LEU A 186 -0.57 -12.54 -11.93
CA LEU A 186 -0.63 -11.33 -11.10
C LEU A 186 -1.07 -10.11 -11.93
N ILE A 187 -0.45 -9.86 -13.09
CA ILE A 187 -0.83 -8.74 -13.95
C ILE A 187 -2.29 -8.88 -14.37
N TRP A 188 -2.67 -10.01 -14.98
CA TRP A 188 -4.01 -10.23 -15.52
C TRP A 188 -5.11 -10.14 -14.44
N ALA A 189 -4.85 -10.62 -13.22
CA ALA A 189 -5.80 -10.52 -12.11
C ALA A 189 -6.16 -9.06 -11.75
N ASN A 190 -5.21 -8.13 -11.95
CA ASN A 190 -5.33 -6.74 -11.53
C ASN A 190 -5.66 -5.74 -12.64
N VAL A 191 -5.60 -6.15 -13.92
CA VAL A 191 -6.09 -5.33 -15.05
C VAL A 191 -7.60 -5.10 -14.87
N PRO A 192 -8.12 -3.87 -14.82
CA PRO A 192 -9.56 -3.62 -14.76
C PRO A 192 -10.22 -3.84 -16.14
N PHE A 193 -11.54 -4.03 -16.17
CA PHE A 193 -12.27 -4.06 -17.45
C PHE A 193 -12.43 -2.64 -17.99
N GLY A 194 -12.54 -2.54 -19.30
CA GLY A 194 -12.73 -1.26 -19.97
C GLY A 194 -12.65 -1.39 -21.48
N GLN A 195 -12.40 -0.26 -22.13
CA GLN A 195 -12.14 -0.19 -23.56
C GLN A 195 -10.66 0.11 -23.79
N PRO A 196 -10.05 -0.45 -24.85
CA PRO A 196 -8.73 -0.05 -25.26
C PRO A 196 -8.67 1.47 -25.49
N ALA A 197 -7.56 2.08 -25.08
CA ALA A 197 -7.27 3.47 -25.33
C ALA A 197 -6.87 3.71 -26.80
N ARG A 198 -6.81 4.97 -27.19
CA ARG A 198 -6.14 5.44 -28.41
C ARG A 198 -4.81 6.09 -28.05
N VAL A 199 -3.91 6.24 -29.04
CA VAL A 199 -2.64 6.93 -28.83
C VAL A 199 -2.85 8.36 -28.31
N GLU A 200 -3.86 9.07 -28.82
CA GLU A 200 -4.19 10.45 -28.43
C GLU A 200 -4.74 10.57 -26.99
N ASP A 201 -5.12 9.46 -26.36
CA ASP A 201 -5.56 9.46 -24.95
C ASP A 201 -4.38 9.59 -23.98
N LEU A 202 -3.17 9.27 -24.43
CA LEU A 202 -1.94 9.34 -23.62
C LEU A 202 -1.54 10.80 -23.39
N PRO A 203 -1.24 11.22 -22.14
CA PRO A 203 -1.02 12.64 -21.84
C PRO A 203 0.12 13.32 -22.59
N TRP A 204 1.17 12.60 -23.00
CA TRP A 204 2.30 13.15 -23.75
C TRP A 204 2.10 13.12 -25.28
N MET A 205 1.00 12.52 -25.76
CA MET A 205 0.65 12.47 -27.19
C MET A 205 -0.31 13.58 -27.61
N ARG A 206 -0.52 14.57 -26.75
CA ARG A 206 -1.43 15.71 -26.97
C ARG A 206 -0.92 16.96 -26.22
N PRO A 207 -1.49 18.15 -26.46
CA PRO A 207 -1.07 19.36 -25.76
C PRO A 207 -1.14 19.23 -24.23
N ALA A 208 -0.13 19.79 -23.55
CA ALA A 208 0.00 19.70 -22.10
C ALA A 208 -1.21 20.36 -21.39
N ARG A 209 -1.76 19.67 -20.39
CA ARG A 209 -2.77 20.26 -19.50
C ARG A 209 -2.08 20.86 -18.28
N THR A 210 -2.04 22.19 -18.20
CA THR A 210 -1.43 22.90 -17.08
C THR A 210 -2.46 23.25 -16.02
N SER A 211 -1.99 23.52 -14.81
CA SER A 211 -2.84 23.95 -13.68
C SER A 211 -2.50 25.36 -13.20
N GLU A 212 -1.92 26.19 -14.07
CA GLU A 212 -1.55 27.59 -13.81
C GLU A 212 -2.79 28.42 -13.44
N THR A 213 -3.90 28.19 -14.12
CA THR A 213 -5.21 28.82 -13.85
C THR A 213 -6.01 28.10 -12.76
N GLY A 214 -5.44 27.10 -12.09
CA GLY A 214 -6.09 26.33 -11.02
C GLY A 214 -7.04 25.22 -11.49
N GLN A 215 -7.22 25.06 -12.80
CA GLN A 215 -8.07 24.04 -13.43
C GLN A 215 -7.70 22.61 -13.04
N THR A 216 -8.70 21.74 -13.01
CA THR A 216 -8.55 20.32 -12.66
C THR A 216 -8.98 19.42 -13.81
N VAL A 217 -8.41 18.21 -13.85
CA VAL A 217 -8.78 17.14 -14.77
C VAL A 217 -9.47 16.03 -13.98
N GLY A 218 -10.75 15.80 -14.26
CA GLY A 218 -11.54 14.70 -13.71
C GLY A 218 -11.75 13.54 -14.70
N PRO A 219 -12.31 12.41 -14.24
CA PRO A 219 -12.52 11.21 -15.07
C PRO A 219 -13.39 11.39 -16.31
N SER A 220 -14.27 12.39 -16.34
CA SER A 220 -15.12 12.68 -17.51
C SER A 220 -14.39 13.42 -18.64
N GLN A 221 -13.19 13.94 -18.38
CA GLN A 221 -12.43 14.78 -19.31
C GLN A 221 -11.32 14.00 -20.04
N SER A 222 -11.19 12.70 -19.77
CA SER A 222 -10.03 11.89 -20.12
C SER A 222 -10.38 10.41 -20.18
N HIS A 223 -9.70 9.66 -21.03
CA HIS A 223 -9.79 8.21 -20.99
C HIS A 223 -9.25 7.66 -19.66
N PRO A 224 -9.84 6.59 -19.10
CA PRO A 224 -9.39 6.00 -17.83
C PRO A 224 -7.94 5.52 -17.80
N VAL A 225 -7.28 5.37 -18.96
CA VAL A 225 -5.86 4.97 -19.05
C VAL A 225 -4.92 5.94 -18.32
N GLU A 226 -5.33 7.20 -18.16
CA GLU A 226 -4.60 8.20 -17.38
C GLU A 226 -4.48 7.84 -15.89
N ALA A 227 -5.28 6.90 -15.39
CA ALA A 227 -5.07 6.35 -14.04
C ALA A 227 -3.66 5.75 -13.92
N PHE A 228 -3.18 5.06 -14.96
CA PHE A 228 -1.88 4.38 -14.98
C PHE A 228 -0.75 5.22 -15.56
N PHE A 229 -1.09 6.22 -16.37
CA PHE A 229 -0.12 7.02 -17.14
C PHE A 229 -0.30 8.54 -16.94
N GLY A 230 -0.85 8.94 -15.80
CA GLY A 230 -1.04 10.36 -15.47
C GLY A 230 0.29 11.10 -15.38
N MET A 231 0.28 12.39 -15.77
CA MET A 231 1.47 13.26 -15.78
C MET A 231 1.28 14.51 -14.92
N PRO A 232 1.34 14.38 -13.58
CA PRO A 232 1.30 15.53 -12.67
C PRO A 232 2.57 16.39 -12.72
N ARG A 233 3.72 15.81 -13.09
CA ARG A 233 5.02 16.50 -13.16
C ARG A 233 5.35 16.80 -14.61
N ARG A 234 5.54 18.08 -14.92
CA ARG A 234 6.06 18.54 -16.22
C ARG A 234 7.56 18.42 -16.22
N LEU A 235 8.11 17.48 -16.97
CA LEU A 235 9.55 17.27 -17.04
C LEU A 235 10.00 16.76 -18.41
N ARG A 236 11.28 16.97 -18.72
CA ARG A 236 12.00 16.40 -19.86
C ARG A 236 13.30 15.78 -19.36
N LEU A 237 13.62 14.58 -19.83
CA LEU A 237 14.92 13.95 -19.61
C LEU A 237 15.95 14.57 -20.55
N VAL A 238 17.19 14.68 -20.07
CA VAL A 238 18.36 15.16 -20.81
C VAL A 238 19.35 14.01 -20.90
N GLY A 239 19.76 13.66 -22.11
CA GLY A 239 20.63 12.52 -22.35
C GLY A 239 20.55 12.00 -23.79
N GLU A 240 21.46 11.09 -24.10
CA GLU A 240 21.49 10.32 -25.36
C GLU A 240 21.47 8.82 -25.01
N ASP A 241 22.64 8.19 -24.83
CA ASP A 241 22.75 6.79 -24.42
C ASP A 241 22.51 6.59 -22.90
N LEU A 242 22.71 7.65 -22.12
CA LEU A 242 22.46 7.72 -20.69
C LEU A 242 21.70 9.00 -20.38
N VAL A 243 20.86 8.95 -19.34
CA VAL A 243 20.20 10.15 -18.79
C VAL A 243 21.14 10.82 -17.81
N THR A 244 21.47 12.08 -18.09
CA THR A 244 22.43 12.90 -17.32
C THR A 244 21.74 14.02 -16.56
N GLY A 245 20.46 14.27 -16.83
CA GLY A 245 19.70 15.24 -16.07
C GLY A 245 18.22 15.30 -16.43
N VAL A 246 17.52 16.15 -15.70
CA VAL A 246 16.07 16.34 -15.85
C VAL A 246 15.74 17.82 -15.72
N ILE A 247 14.96 18.35 -16.66
CA ILE A 247 14.43 19.71 -16.61
C ILE A 247 12.97 19.60 -16.20
N GLN A 248 12.58 20.25 -15.10
CA GLN A 248 11.20 20.24 -14.58
C GLN A 248 10.62 21.65 -14.53
N ARG A 249 9.32 21.77 -14.85
CA ARG A 249 8.52 22.99 -14.64
C ARG A 249 7.36 22.75 -13.67
N PRO A 250 6.94 23.76 -12.90
CA PRO A 250 5.76 23.66 -12.05
C PRO A 250 4.46 23.64 -12.89
N TYR A 251 3.34 23.46 -12.20
CA TYR A 251 1.97 23.56 -12.73
C TYR A 251 1.59 22.51 -13.79
N GLY A 252 2.04 21.26 -13.60
CA GLY A 252 1.52 20.11 -14.37
C GLY A 252 0.06 19.80 -14.09
N THR A 253 -0.41 18.66 -14.60
CA THR A 253 -1.82 18.28 -14.54
C THR A 253 -2.28 18.15 -13.09
N LYS A 254 -3.37 18.84 -12.74
CA LYS A 254 -4.01 18.72 -11.42
C LYS A 254 -5.20 17.78 -11.52
N TYR A 255 -5.00 16.52 -11.19
CA TYR A 255 -6.06 15.52 -11.18
C TYR A 255 -6.99 15.70 -9.97
N ALA A 256 -8.30 15.49 -10.17
CA ALA A 256 -9.30 15.55 -9.11
C ALA A 256 -10.41 14.51 -9.34
N LEU A 257 -11.02 14.01 -8.28
CA LEU A 257 -12.18 13.08 -8.33
C LEU A 257 -11.90 11.71 -8.98
N TRP A 258 -10.63 11.38 -9.24
CA TRP A 258 -10.25 10.08 -9.79
C TRP A 258 -10.29 8.97 -8.75
N ARG A 259 -10.73 7.78 -9.19
CA ARG A 259 -10.60 6.53 -8.44
C ARG A 259 -9.70 5.58 -9.21
N HIS A 260 -8.46 5.44 -8.74
CA HIS A 260 -7.49 4.52 -9.31
C HIS A 260 -7.85 3.07 -8.95
N PRO A 261 -7.78 2.13 -9.90
CA PRO A 261 -8.28 0.77 -9.67
C PRO A 261 -7.45 -0.03 -8.66
N LEU A 262 -6.17 0.31 -8.50
CA LEU A 262 -5.20 -0.39 -7.63
C LEU A 262 -5.04 0.22 -6.23
N SER A 263 -5.79 1.27 -5.89
CA SER A 263 -5.67 1.94 -4.60
C SER A 263 -6.98 1.84 -3.80
N PRO A 264 -6.91 1.60 -2.49
CA PRO A 264 -8.07 1.70 -1.61
C PRO A 264 -8.37 3.17 -1.28
N TYR A 265 -9.64 3.44 -0.95
CA TYR A 265 -10.16 4.78 -0.70
C TYR A 265 -10.98 4.85 0.59
N TYR A 266 -11.14 6.06 1.12
CA TYR A 266 -11.97 6.31 2.29
C TYR A 266 -12.67 7.67 2.22
N ARG A 267 -13.73 7.82 3.02
CA ARG A 267 -14.36 9.10 3.34
C ARG A 267 -14.41 9.27 4.85
N GLN A 268 -14.39 10.53 5.31
CA GLN A 268 -14.57 10.84 6.74
C GLN A 268 -16.02 10.66 7.18
N LYS A 269 -16.97 10.97 6.29
CA LYS A 269 -18.41 10.81 6.49
C LYS A 269 -19.10 10.65 5.13
N GLU A 270 -20.35 10.23 5.14
CA GLU A 270 -21.16 10.10 3.94
C GLU A 270 -21.26 11.47 3.22
N GLY A 271 -21.16 11.44 1.89
CA GLY A 271 -21.14 12.65 1.06
C GLY A 271 -19.84 13.47 1.07
N ALA A 272 -18.85 13.15 1.91
CA ALA A 272 -17.54 13.82 1.90
C ALA A 272 -16.70 13.42 0.67
N GLU A 273 -15.62 14.17 0.42
CA GLU A 273 -14.67 13.84 -0.65
C GLU A 273 -14.07 12.45 -0.46
N LEU A 274 -14.00 11.67 -1.55
CA LEU A 274 -13.38 10.35 -1.57
C LEU A 274 -11.87 10.50 -1.70
N LEU A 275 -11.14 10.05 -0.69
CA LEU A 275 -9.69 10.22 -0.61
C LEU A 275 -8.97 8.88 -0.74
N PRO A 276 -7.86 8.82 -1.50
CA PRO A 276 -7.00 7.64 -1.55
C PRO A 276 -6.33 7.40 -0.20
N ARG A 277 -6.13 6.13 0.15
CA ARG A 277 -5.34 5.75 1.33
C ARG A 277 -3.85 5.85 1.04
N HIS A 278 -3.11 6.13 2.10
CA HIS A 278 -1.66 6.25 2.09
C HIS A 278 -1.07 5.33 3.18
N PRO A 279 0.11 4.74 2.96
CA PRO A 279 0.78 3.94 3.97
C PRO A 279 1.25 4.80 5.15
N ALA A 280 1.26 4.20 6.34
CA ALA A 280 2.02 4.70 7.48
C ALA A 280 3.45 4.14 7.41
N SER A 281 4.37 4.73 8.18
CA SER A 281 5.72 4.17 8.35
C SER A 281 5.69 2.85 9.12
N GLY A 282 6.63 1.96 8.82
CA GLY A 282 6.70 0.62 9.40
C GLY A 282 5.77 -0.37 8.73
N GLN A 283 5.31 -1.35 9.51
CA GLN A 283 4.41 -2.40 9.02
C GLN A 283 2.98 -1.88 8.82
N LEU A 284 2.17 -2.62 8.05
CA LEU A 284 0.73 -2.40 7.95
C LEU A 284 -0.01 -3.27 8.99
N PRO A 285 -0.26 -2.76 10.21
CA PRO A 285 -0.86 -3.55 11.27
C PRO A 285 -2.28 -3.95 10.92
N TYR A 286 -2.73 -5.11 11.42
CA TYR A 286 -4.05 -5.65 11.10
C TYR A 286 -5.23 -4.75 11.52
N ARG A 287 -5.05 -3.83 12.48
CA ARG A 287 -6.04 -2.77 12.79
C ARG A 287 -6.40 -1.89 11.58
N ASN A 288 -5.50 -1.78 10.60
CA ASN A 288 -5.69 -0.98 9.40
C ASN A 288 -6.20 -1.79 8.20
N TRP A 289 -6.37 -3.12 8.33
CA TRP A 289 -6.77 -4.00 7.22
C TRP A 289 -8.21 -3.79 6.74
N ILE A 290 -9.07 -3.16 7.56
CA ILE A 290 -10.46 -2.82 7.18
C ILE A 290 -10.45 -1.80 6.03
N GLY A 291 -11.07 -2.18 4.91
CA GLY A 291 -11.10 -1.42 3.66
C GLY A 291 -9.82 -1.57 2.81
N ILE A 292 -8.95 -2.53 3.16
CA ILE A 292 -7.76 -2.91 2.38
C ILE A 292 -7.83 -4.40 2.07
N VAL A 293 -7.68 -5.24 3.09
CA VAL A 293 -7.78 -6.71 2.99
C VAL A 293 -9.23 -7.13 3.19
N LEU A 294 -9.81 -6.72 4.32
CA LEU A 294 -11.21 -6.96 4.65
C LEU A 294 -12.07 -5.96 3.90
N SER A 295 -13.16 -6.41 3.28
CA SER A 295 -14.28 -5.52 3.01
C SER A 295 -15.00 -5.20 4.32
N ASN A 296 -15.74 -4.10 4.33
CA ASN A 296 -16.69 -3.78 5.38
C ASN A 296 -18.00 -3.42 4.65
N PRO A 297 -18.95 -4.37 4.48
CA PRO A 297 -20.09 -4.16 3.59
C PRO A 297 -20.90 -2.91 3.94
N ASP A 298 -21.09 -2.64 5.24
CA ASP A 298 -21.81 -1.47 5.72
C ASP A 298 -21.08 -0.15 5.41
N GLN A 299 -19.77 -0.09 5.70
CA GLN A 299 -18.96 1.09 5.41
C GLN A 299 -18.69 1.25 3.91
N SER A 300 -18.61 0.16 3.16
CA SER A 300 -18.48 0.16 1.71
C SER A 300 -19.76 0.66 1.04
N ALA A 301 -20.94 0.23 1.51
CA ALA A 301 -22.24 0.74 1.04
C ALA A 301 -22.38 2.25 1.28
N LYS A 302 -21.86 2.75 2.41
CA LYS A 302 -21.82 4.18 2.74
C LYS A 302 -20.63 4.94 2.10
N GLY A 303 -19.78 4.25 1.34
CA GLY A 303 -18.59 4.82 0.70
C GLY A 303 -17.51 5.30 1.67
N LEU A 304 -17.54 4.89 2.93
CA LEU A 304 -16.60 5.29 3.98
C LEU A 304 -15.28 4.55 3.87
N ARG A 305 -15.30 3.30 3.42
CA ARG A 305 -14.14 2.41 3.31
C ARG A 305 -14.29 1.54 2.06
N LEU A 306 -13.42 1.75 1.08
CA LEU A 306 -13.47 1.07 -0.21
C LEU A 306 -12.13 0.40 -0.47
N ARG A 307 -12.14 -0.90 -0.75
CA ARG A 307 -10.97 -1.58 -1.28
C ARG A 307 -10.63 -1.05 -2.68
N ALA A 308 -9.42 -1.36 -3.12
CA ALA A 308 -9.08 -1.23 -4.52
C ALA A 308 -10.02 -2.11 -5.35
N SER A 309 -10.55 -1.55 -6.43
CA SER A 309 -11.54 -2.24 -7.25
C SER A 309 -10.98 -3.49 -7.97
N CYS A 310 -9.66 -3.60 -8.15
CA CYS A 310 -9.05 -4.83 -8.69
C CYS A 310 -9.21 -6.03 -7.75
N ILE A 311 -9.36 -5.79 -6.44
CA ILE A 311 -9.60 -6.81 -5.42
C ILE A 311 -11.08 -7.22 -5.39
N ASP A 312 -11.97 -6.29 -5.68
CA ASP A 312 -13.39 -6.58 -5.78
C ASP A 312 -13.65 -7.49 -7.01
N GLY A 313 -14.43 -8.56 -6.83
CA GLY A 313 -14.65 -9.58 -7.88
C GLY A 313 -13.43 -10.45 -8.21
N PHE A 314 -12.29 -10.30 -7.53
CA PHE A 314 -11.15 -11.20 -7.69
C PHE A 314 -11.47 -12.63 -7.25
N PHE A 315 -12.19 -12.78 -6.13
CA PHE A 315 -12.54 -14.10 -5.60
C PHE A 315 -13.41 -14.91 -6.57
N ASP A 316 -14.40 -14.28 -7.20
CA ASP A 316 -15.27 -14.90 -8.20
C ASP A 316 -14.48 -15.38 -9.44
N ARG A 317 -13.39 -14.67 -9.79
CA ARG A 317 -12.56 -14.96 -10.98
C ARG A 317 -11.53 -16.06 -10.72
N PHE A 318 -11.02 -16.17 -9.49
CA PHE A 318 -9.87 -17.02 -9.13
C PHE A 318 -10.17 -17.96 -7.96
N ASP A 319 -11.38 -18.51 -7.89
CA ASP A 319 -11.93 -19.26 -6.74
C ASP A 319 -10.99 -20.36 -6.18
N LYS A 320 -10.20 -21.02 -7.04
CA LYS A 320 -9.41 -22.23 -6.69
C LYS A 320 -7.98 -22.00 -6.20
N GLN A 321 -7.49 -20.76 -6.13
CA GLN A 321 -6.10 -20.47 -5.80
C GLN A 321 -5.97 -19.89 -4.39
N ALA A 322 -4.91 -20.28 -3.67
CA ALA A 322 -4.48 -19.58 -2.46
C ALA A 322 -3.96 -18.20 -2.87
N LYS A 323 -4.43 -17.15 -2.19
CA LYS A 323 -4.22 -15.78 -2.65
C LYS A 323 -3.49 -14.98 -1.59
N ARG A 324 -2.53 -14.18 -2.05
CA ARG A 324 -1.93 -13.11 -1.25
C ARG A 324 -2.30 -11.78 -1.84
N MET A 325 -2.18 -10.73 -1.04
CA MET A 325 -2.27 -9.36 -1.48
C MET A 325 -0.89 -8.73 -1.31
N ILE A 326 -0.33 -8.19 -2.38
CA ILE A 326 0.83 -7.30 -2.27
C ILE A 326 0.29 -5.92 -1.90
N VAL A 327 0.81 -5.34 -0.84
CA VAL A 327 0.52 -3.97 -0.41
C VAL A 327 1.82 -3.19 -0.37
N GLY A 328 1.85 -2.01 -1.00
CA GLY A 328 3.03 -1.16 -0.91
C GLY A 328 2.80 0.29 -1.26
N GLY A 329 3.80 1.12 -0.98
CA GLY A 329 3.78 2.54 -1.27
C GLY A 329 4.69 3.36 -0.35
N TRP A 330 4.86 4.63 -0.67
CA TRP A 330 5.69 5.56 0.09
C TRP A 330 4.94 6.18 1.27
N ALA A 331 5.44 5.99 2.48
CA ALA A 331 4.94 6.71 3.65
C ALA A 331 5.50 8.14 3.63
N MET A 332 4.62 9.12 3.47
CA MET A 332 5.00 10.52 3.29
C MET A 332 4.59 11.39 4.49
N ASP A 333 5.41 12.40 4.76
CA ASP A 333 5.06 13.56 5.57
C ASP A 333 5.18 14.80 4.71
N ASN A 334 4.07 15.13 4.05
CA ASN A 334 4.01 16.15 3.01
C ASN A 334 5.00 15.85 1.87
N MET A 335 6.15 16.52 1.86
CA MET A 335 7.21 16.34 0.85
C MET A 335 8.33 15.41 1.31
N LYS A 336 8.29 14.91 2.56
CA LYS A 336 9.36 14.13 3.18
C LYS A 336 9.00 12.65 3.16
N PRO A 337 9.72 11.80 2.43
CA PRO A 337 9.57 10.35 2.52
C PRO A 337 10.08 9.88 3.88
N LYS A 338 9.30 9.03 4.53
CA LYS A 338 9.65 8.44 5.83
C LYS A 338 10.07 6.98 5.69
N ASP A 339 9.39 6.25 4.82
CA ASP A 339 9.55 4.81 4.66
C ASP A 339 8.94 4.34 3.33
N PHE A 340 9.31 3.14 2.89
CA PHE A 340 8.63 2.45 1.80
C PHE A 340 8.02 1.15 2.34
N LEU A 341 6.68 1.09 2.37
CA LEU A 341 5.95 -0.10 2.77
C LEU A 341 6.01 -1.15 1.65
N TRP A 342 6.38 -2.37 2.02
CA TRP A 342 6.09 -3.58 1.25
C TRP A 342 5.58 -4.66 2.20
N ALA A 343 4.41 -5.22 1.91
CA ALA A 343 3.82 -6.30 2.68
C ALA A 343 3.12 -7.30 1.76
N GLU A 344 3.21 -8.59 2.11
CA GLU A 344 2.43 -9.66 1.49
C GLU A 344 1.44 -10.17 2.52
N LEU A 345 0.16 -9.88 2.31
CA LEU A 345 -0.92 -10.14 3.26
C LEU A 345 -1.79 -11.31 2.80
N PRO A 346 -2.43 -12.04 3.72
CA PRO A 346 -3.40 -13.07 3.34
C PRO A 346 -4.59 -12.44 2.61
N LEU A 347 -5.06 -13.08 1.55
CA LEU A 347 -6.27 -12.68 0.83
C LEU A 347 -7.23 -13.86 0.75
N MET A 348 -8.28 -13.86 1.56
CA MET A 348 -9.19 -15.00 1.68
C MET A 348 -10.64 -14.61 1.36
N PRO A 349 -11.42 -15.49 0.71
CA PRO A 349 -12.84 -15.28 0.54
C PRO A 349 -13.50 -15.44 1.92
N ILE A 350 -13.99 -14.35 2.49
CA ILE A 350 -14.70 -14.36 3.78
C ILE A 350 -16.09 -13.77 3.58
N GLY A 351 -17.11 -14.48 4.07
CA GLY A 351 -18.50 -14.03 4.01
C GLY A 351 -18.80 -12.84 4.93
N PRO A 352 -19.98 -12.21 4.82
CA PRO A 352 -20.35 -11.04 5.63
C PRO A 352 -20.25 -11.28 7.14
N ASP A 353 -20.70 -12.44 7.63
CA ASP A 353 -20.67 -12.76 9.06
C ASP A 353 -19.23 -12.91 9.58
N ALA A 354 -18.37 -13.57 8.80
CA ALA A 354 -16.94 -13.69 9.08
C ALA A 354 -16.23 -12.32 9.06
N GLN A 355 -16.60 -11.42 8.15
CA GLN A 355 -16.09 -10.05 8.11
C GLN A 355 -16.50 -9.27 9.36
N SER A 356 -17.79 -9.31 9.74
CA SER A 356 -18.27 -8.67 10.96
C SER A 356 -17.51 -9.18 12.19
N LYS A 357 -17.31 -10.50 12.29
CA LYS A 357 -16.58 -11.07 13.42
C LYS A 357 -15.11 -10.64 13.41
N ALA A 358 -14.45 -10.59 12.25
CA ALA A 358 -13.07 -10.09 12.14
C ALA A 358 -12.94 -8.63 12.60
N GLU A 359 -13.95 -7.79 12.35
CA GLU A 359 -14.00 -6.41 12.86
C GLU A 359 -14.14 -6.36 14.38
N ASP A 360 -14.98 -7.22 14.97
CA ASP A 360 -15.08 -7.35 16.42
C ASP A 360 -13.74 -7.77 17.05
N LEU A 361 -13.00 -8.68 16.41
CA LEU A 361 -11.66 -9.08 16.84
C LEU A 361 -10.67 -7.91 16.80
N ILE A 362 -10.67 -7.13 15.71
CA ILE A 362 -9.84 -5.92 15.61
C ILE A 362 -10.16 -4.93 16.73
N GLU A 363 -11.45 -4.69 17.00
CA GLU A 363 -11.87 -3.78 18.07
C GLU A 363 -11.47 -4.30 19.47
N ALA A 364 -11.53 -5.62 19.70
CA ALA A 364 -11.03 -6.23 20.93
C ALA A 364 -9.51 -6.02 21.08
N ALA A 365 -8.74 -6.19 20.00
CA ALA A 365 -7.31 -5.89 19.99
C ALA A 365 -7.02 -4.41 20.24
N ASP A 366 -7.80 -3.49 19.68
CA ASP A 366 -7.68 -2.04 19.91
C ASP A 366 -7.95 -1.70 21.39
N ASN A 367 -8.95 -2.33 22.00
CA ASN A 367 -9.25 -2.17 23.42
C ASN A 367 -8.10 -2.67 24.31
N VAL A 368 -7.58 -3.88 24.06
CA VAL A 368 -6.46 -4.46 24.80
C VAL A 368 -5.18 -3.64 24.59
N GLY A 369 -4.88 -3.25 23.36
CA GLY A 369 -3.74 -2.40 23.02
C GLY A 369 -3.82 -1.03 23.69
N SER A 370 -5.00 -0.41 23.74
CA SER A 370 -5.23 0.85 24.47
C SER A 370 -5.03 0.67 25.98
N GLY A 371 -5.48 -0.45 26.54
CA GLY A 371 -5.22 -0.85 27.92
C GLY A 371 -3.72 -0.99 28.20
N LEU A 372 -2.99 -1.63 27.29
CA LEU A 372 -1.53 -1.75 27.36
C LEU A 372 -0.85 -0.38 27.30
N ARG A 373 -1.21 0.47 26.32
CA ARG A 373 -0.67 1.85 26.16
C ARG A 373 -0.79 2.65 27.46
N ARG A 374 -1.95 2.54 28.10
CA ARG A 374 -2.23 3.17 29.39
C ARG A 374 -1.35 2.55 30.47
N ALA A 375 -1.30 1.23 30.58
CA ALA A 375 -0.56 0.55 31.63
C ALA A 375 0.95 0.88 31.55
N VAL A 376 1.54 0.85 30.35
CA VAL A 376 2.97 1.18 30.17
C VAL A 376 3.29 2.66 30.42
N SER A 377 2.30 3.54 30.57
CA SER A 377 2.54 4.97 30.82
C SER A 377 3.30 5.24 32.13
N VAL A 378 3.22 4.34 33.12
CA VAL A 378 3.99 4.42 34.37
C VAL A 378 5.40 3.82 34.25
N LEU A 379 5.72 3.20 33.11
CA LEU A 379 6.97 2.49 32.84
C LEU A 379 7.83 3.20 31.80
N THR A 380 7.20 3.80 30.78
CA THR A 380 7.87 4.42 29.64
C THR A 380 7.50 5.88 29.48
N ALA A 381 8.47 6.67 29.00
CA ALA A 381 8.24 8.06 28.61
C ALA A 381 7.13 8.19 27.56
N GLU A 382 6.52 9.38 27.48
CA GLU A 382 5.56 9.70 26.44
C GLU A 382 6.23 9.77 25.05
N GLY A 383 5.42 9.77 24.00
CA GLY A 383 5.92 9.86 22.62
C GLY A 383 6.40 8.52 22.06
N ASN A 384 7.54 8.53 21.37
CA ASN A 384 8.00 7.42 20.53
C ASN A 384 8.19 6.11 21.28
N ALA A 385 8.68 6.13 22.53
CA ALA A 385 8.86 4.92 23.33
C ALA A 385 7.53 4.19 23.56
N ARG A 386 6.46 4.94 23.86
CA ARG A 386 5.12 4.37 24.07
C ARG A 386 4.49 3.90 22.75
N GLN A 387 4.76 4.60 21.65
CA GLN A 387 4.28 4.19 20.33
C GLN A 387 4.96 2.90 19.86
N ALA A 388 6.26 2.76 20.07
CA ALA A 388 7.00 1.54 19.75
C ALA A 388 6.43 0.30 20.47
N GLN A 389 6.00 0.45 21.72
CA GLN A 389 5.35 -0.65 22.46
C GLN A 389 4.00 -1.05 21.85
N LEU A 390 3.23 -0.10 21.33
CA LEU A 390 2.03 -0.44 20.60
C LEU A 390 2.34 -1.12 19.28
N ASP A 391 3.28 -0.59 18.51
CA ASP A 391 3.64 -1.17 17.22
C ASP A 391 4.15 -2.62 17.39
N GLU A 392 4.91 -2.89 18.46
CA GLU A 392 5.31 -4.24 18.86
C GLU A 392 4.14 -5.16 19.22
N PHE A 393 3.13 -4.66 19.95
CA PHE A 393 1.92 -5.42 20.27
C PHE A 393 1.18 -5.86 19.00
N TRP A 394 1.01 -4.95 18.03
CA TRP A 394 0.35 -5.24 16.77
C TRP A 394 1.14 -6.22 15.92
N ALA A 395 2.46 -6.02 15.80
CA ALA A 395 3.33 -6.92 15.06
C ALA A 395 3.34 -8.33 15.67
N THR A 396 3.43 -8.44 17.00
CA THR A 396 3.51 -9.73 17.68
C THR A 396 2.21 -10.53 17.60
N THR A 397 1.05 -9.85 17.57
CA THR A 397 -0.28 -10.50 17.54
C THR A 397 -0.84 -10.70 16.13
N GLU A 398 -0.12 -10.29 15.08
CA GLU A 398 -0.57 -10.44 13.69
C GLU A 398 -0.76 -11.91 13.30
N GLY A 399 0.12 -12.79 13.76
CA GLY A 399 0.01 -14.24 13.54
C GLY A 399 -1.26 -14.83 14.16
N ASP A 400 -1.64 -14.37 15.36
CA ASP A 400 -2.87 -14.79 16.03
C ASP A 400 -4.11 -14.32 15.26
N PHE A 401 -4.10 -13.08 14.75
CA PHE A 401 -5.19 -12.54 13.96
C PHE A 401 -5.34 -13.26 12.62
N THR A 402 -4.21 -13.55 11.95
CA THR A 402 -4.21 -14.29 10.68
C THR A 402 -4.75 -15.71 10.85
N GLN A 403 -4.40 -16.40 11.94
CA GLN A 403 -4.98 -17.70 12.28
C GLN A 403 -6.48 -17.62 12.55
N ALA A 404 -6.93 -16.60 13.28
CA ALA A 404 -8.35 -16.35 13.50
C ALA A 404 -9.09 -16.10 12.17
N LEU A 405 -8.49 -15.32 11.27
CA LEU A 405 -9.07 -15.05 9.94
C LEU A 405 -9.21 -16.31 9.09
N ALA A 406 -8.20 -17.18 9.11
CA ALA A 406 -8.22 -18.46 8.40
C ALA A 406 -9.30 -19.41 8.96
N ALA A 407 -9.54 -19.37 10.27
CA ALA A 407 -10.63 -20.12 10.92
C ALA A 407 -12.02 -19.54 10.58
N LEU A 408 -12.15 -18.21 10.55
CA LEU A 408 -13.38 -17.53 10.13
C LEU A 408 -13.73 -17.77 8.64
N ALA A 409 -12.73 -18.08 7.82
CA ALA A 409 -12.93 -18.41 6.41
C ALA A 409 -13.47 -19.83 6.18
N GLN A 410 -13.57 -20.67 7.22
CA GLN A 410 -14.12 -22.02 7.11
C GLN A 410 -15.65 -22.02 7.19
N ASP A 411 -16.28 -22.95 6.49
CA ASP A 411 -17.73 -23.18 6.60
C ASP A 411 -18.10 -23.61 8.03
N GLY A 412 -19.18 -23.01 8.56
CA GLY A 412 -19.69 -23.34 9.89
C GLY A 412 -18.76 -22.96 11.06
N PHE A 413 -17.92 -21.93 10.88
CA PHE A 413 -17.01 -21.47 11.91
C PHE A 413 -17.71 -21.19 13.25
N ASP A 414 -17.04 -21.53 14.37
CA ASP A 414 -17.48 -21.15 15.71
C ASP A 414 -16.87 -19.80 16.09
N GLY A 415 -17.64 -18.72 15.89
CA GLY A 415 -17.19 -17.36 16.13
C GLY A 415 -16.80 -17.10 17.59
N ALA A 416 -17.50 -17.72 18.55
CA ALA A 416 -17.24 -17.52 19.97
C ALA A 416 -15.95 -18.25 20.38
N ASP A 417 -15.72 -19.49 19.93
CA ASP A 417 -14.46 -20.18 20.21
C ASP A 417 -13.24 -19.45 19.60
N ILE A 418 -13.37 -18.98 18.34
CA ILE A 418 -12.32 -18.20 17.67
C ILE A 418 -12.03 -16.92 18.44
N ALA A 419 -13.07 -16.16 18.81
CA ALA A 419 -12.93 -14.94 19.59
C ALA A 419 -12.29 -15.20 20.96
N GLY A 420 -12.70 -16.27 21.65
CA GLY A 420 -12.13 -16.67 22.94
C GLY A 420 -10.65 -17.04 22.82
N ARG A 421 -10.24 -17.76 21.77
CA ARG A 421 -8.83 -18.08 21.49
C ARG A 421 -8.03 -16.82 21.20
N PHE A 422 -8.52 -15.95 20.32
CA PHE A 422 -7.84 -14.72 19.95
C PHE A 422 -7.70 -13.76 21.14
N LEU A 423 -8.76 -13.53 21.92
CA LEU A 423 -8.74 -12.67 23.10
C LEU A 423 -7.73 -13.16 24.16
N ARG A 424 -7.63 -14.49 24.36
CA ARG A 424 -6.60 -15.07 25.23
C ARG A 424 -5.20 -14.77 24.71
N ALA A 425 -4.95 -14.94 23.41
CA ALA A 425 -3.64 -14.69 22.80
C ALA A 425 -3.18 -13.23 22.98
N ILE A 426 -4.02 -12.26 22.56
CA ILE A 426 -3.69 -10.83 22.69
C ILE A 426 -3.58 -10.40 24.15
N GLY A 427 -4.39 -10.98 25.05
CA GLY A 427 -4.33 -10.70 26.48
C GLY A 427 -3.03 -11.21 27.11
N MET A 428 -2.60 -12.42 26.77
CA MET A 428 -1.32 -12.98 27.20
C MET A 428 -0.15 -12.12 26.70
N GLN A 429 -0.17 -11.72 25.42
CA GLN A 429 0.87 -10.88 24.86
C GLN A 429 0.95 -9.52 25.57
N ALA A 430 -0.18 -8.83 25.79
CA ALA A 430 -0.21 -7.55 26.48
C ALA A 430 0.34 -7.65 27.92
N LEU A 431 -0.04 -8.70 28.67
CA LEU A 431 0.48 -8.93 30.02
C LEU A 431 1.97 -9.25 30.01
N ARG A 432 2.44 -10.12 29.11
CA ARG A 432 3.86 -10.48 28.98
C ARG A 432 4.71 -9.25 28.67
N GLN A 433 4.25 -8.41 27.74
CA GLN A 433 4.94 -7.20 27.35
C GLN A 433 4.99 -6.17 28.48
N PHE A 434 3.86 -5.95 29.18
CA PHE A 434 3.84 -5.09 30.36
C PHE A 434 4.79 -5.62 31.46
N ASP A 435 4.73 -6.91 31.75
CA ASP A 435 5.53 -7.54 32.82
C ASP A 435 7.03 -7.43 32.52
N ALA A 436 7.44 -7.63 31.26
CA ALA A 436 8.83 -7.47 30.84
C ALA A 436 9.38 -6.05 31.10
N LEU A 437 8.57 -5.01 30.85
CA LEU A 437 8.93 -3.62 31.12
C LEU A 437 8.84 -3.25 32.61
N ALA A 438 7.97 -3.92 33.37
CA ALA A 438 7.72 -3.62 34.77
C ALA A 438 8.83 -4.14 35.69
N LEU A 439 9.48 -5.26 35.33
CA LEU A 439 10.48 -5.94 36.16
C LEU A 439 11.60 -5.01 36.68
N PRO A 440 12.26 -4.18 35.85
CA PRO A 440 13.28 -3.24 36.35
C PRO A 440 12.72 -2.21 37.34
N GLY A 441 11.49 -1.73 37.11
CA GLY A 441 10.87 -0.72 37.97
C GLY A 441 10.40 -1.25 39.34
N LEU A 442 10.24 -2.57 39.47
CA LEU A 442 9.91 -3.24 40.74
C LEU A 442 11.15 -3.44 41.61
N SER A 443 12.35 -3.56 41.01
CA SER A 443 13.62 -3.70 41.72
C SER A 443 14.20 -2.39 42.27
N ASP A 444 13.63 -1.24 41.92
CA ASP A 444 14.16 0.09 42.29
C ASP A 444 13.95 0.50 43.77
N GLY A 445 13.35 -0.35 44.61
CA GLY A 445 13.14 -0.11 46.04
C GLY A 445 12.11 0.97 46.41
N ARG A 446 11.47 1.63 45.43
CA ARG A 446 10.46 2.68 45.66
C ARG A 446 9.05 2.11 45.74
N ILE A 447 8.52 1.96 46.95
CA ILE A 447 7.20 1.37 47.24
C ILE A 447 6.07 2.03 46.44
N GLU A 448 6.06 3.37 46.33
CA GLU A 448 5.03 4.10 45.58
C GLU A 448 5.05 3.81 44.07
N ARG A 449 6.24 3.59 43.50
CA ARG A 449 6.39 3.19 42.09
C ARG A 449 5.86 1.77 41.90
N ALA A 450 6.26 0.85 42.78
CA ALA A 450 5.77 -0.53 42.76
C ALA A 450 4.23 -0.62 42.90
N ALA A 451 3.64 0.17 43.80
CA ALA A 451 2.19 0.24 43.99
C ALA A 451 1.46 0.70 42.72
N ARG A 452 1.98 1.71 42.01
CA ARG A 452 1.43 2.17 40.72
C ARG A 452 1.53 1.11 39.63
N ILE A 453 2.67 0.42 39.52
CA ILE A 453 2.87 -0.69 38.58
C ILE A 453 1.85 -1.80 38.83
N VAL A 454 1.68 -2.22 40.08
CA VAL A 454 0.70 -3.26 40.47
C VAL A 454 -0.74 -2.82 40.17
N ALA A 455 -1.06 -1.54 40.40
CA ALA A 455 -2.39 -0.99 40.12
C ALA A 455 -2.71 -1.03 38.62
N GLU A 456 -1.81 -0.55 37.76
CA GLU A 456 -2.01 -0.58 36.31
C GLU A 456 -2.07 -2.01 35.76
N ARG A 457 -1.22 -2.91 36.27
CA ARG A 457 -1.31 -4.34 35.93
C ARG A 457 -2.67 -4.93 36.29
N ARG A 458 -3.21 -4.62 37.49
CA ARG A 458 -4.53 -5.09 37.93
C ARG A 458 -5.64 -4.57 37.02
N MET A 459 -5.53 -3.33 36.56
CA MET A 459 -6.50 -2.74 35.63
C MET A 459 -6.44 -3.39 34.25
N LEU A 460 -5.25 -3.67 33.74
CA LEU A 460 -5.06 -4.41 32.48
C LEU A 460 -5.64 -5.83 32.57
N VAL A 461 -5.37 -6.56 33.65
CA VAL A 461 -5.96 -7.88 33.93
C VAL A 461 -7.49 -7.78 34.02
N ALA A 462 -8.03 -6.75 34.67
CA ALA A 462 -9.47 -6.55 34.78
C ALA A 462 -10.13 -6.24 33.43
N LEU A 463 -9.45 -5.54 32.52
CA LEU A 463 -9.90 -5.32 31.15
C LEU A 463 -9.95 -6.66 30.39
N ILE A 464 -8.83 -7.39 30.35
CA ILE A 464 -8.69 -8.64 29.57
C ILE A 464 -9.70 -9.71 30.01
N HIS A 465 -9.97 -9.85 31.31
CA HIS A 465 -10.88 -10.85 31.84
C HIS A 465 -12.34 -10.38 31.99
N GLY A 466 -12.72 -9.25 31.38
CA GLY A 466 -14.12 -8.82 31.42
C GLY A 466 -14.60 -8.37 32.80
N ARG A 467 -13.71 -7.89 33.67
CA ARG A 467 -14.02 -7.44 35.04
C ARG A 467 -14.16 -5.93 35.16
N SER A 468 -13.73 -5.17 34.15
CA SER A 468 -13.99 -3.73 34.03
C SER A 468 -15.26 -3.47 33.22
N LYS A 469 -15.77 -2.23 33.20
CA LYS A 469 -16.91 -1.85 32.34
C LYS A 469 -16.59 -2.07 30.85
N GLN A 470 -15.43 -1.58 30.41
CA GLN A 470 -14.95 -1.75 29.04
C GLN A 470 -14.66 -3.22 28.72
N GLY A 471 -14.10 -3.97 29.69
CA GLY A 471 -13.87 -5.40 29.53
C GLY A 471 -15.16 -6.17 29.34
N ARG A 472 -16.21 -5.90 30.12
CA ARG A 472 -17.52 -6.54 29.95
C ARG A 472 -18.10 -6.27 28.56
N ALA A 473 -18.13 -5.00 28.14
CA ALA A 473 -18.61 -4.64 26.80
C ALA A 473 -17.83 -5.35 25.68
N MET A 474 -16.51 -5.49 25.83
CA MET A 474 -15.67 -6.23 24.88
C MET A 474 -16.01 -7.72 24.85
N TRP A 475 -16.21 -8.37 26.00
CA TRP A 475 -16.62 -9.78 26.07
C TRP A 475 -18.02 -10.00 25.49
N ASP A 476 -18.97 -9.12 25.85
CA ASP A 476 -20.35 -9.17 25.36
C ASP A 476 -20.40 -9.07 23.82
N LYS A 477 -19.62 -8.14 23.24
CA LYS A 477 -19.54 -7.97 21.77
C LYS A 477 -18.91 -9.16 21.05
N LEU A 478 -18.05 -9.91 21.74
CA LEU A 478 -17.42 -11.12 21.21
C LEU A 478 -18.28 -12.37 21.42
N ASP A 479 -19.51 -12.24 21.93
CA ASP A 479 -20.40 -13.35 22.29
C ASP A 479 -19.76 -14.30 23.34
N LEU A 480 -18.96 -13.75 24.25
CA LEU A 480 -18.25 -14.48 25.30
C LEU A 480 -18.83 -14.19 26.69
N THR A 481 -18.73 -15.17 27.59
CA THR A 481 -19.05 -14.97 29.01
C THR A 481 -17.77 -14.79 29.84
N PRO A 482 -17.59 -13.67 30.57
CA PRO A 482 -16.42 -13.46 31.42
C PRO A 482 -16.21 -14.61 32.41
N PRO A 483 -14.95 -15.03 32.67
CA PRO A 483 -14.68 -16.08 33.64
C PRO A 483 -15.05 -15.62 35.05
N ASP A 484 -15.79 -16.46 35.77
CA ASP A 484 -16.15 -16.21 37.17
C ASP A 484 -14.90 -15.88 38.01
N PRO A 485 -14.97 -14.92 38.93
CA PRO A 485 -13.89 -14.69 39.86
C PRO A 485 -13.69 -15.97 40.68
N LYS A 486 -12.54 -16.64 40.53
CA LYS A 486 -12.16 -17.76 41.41
C LYS A 486 -12.46 -17.35 42.85
N PRO A 487 -13.24 -18.11 43.63
CA PRO A 487 -13.52 -17.77 45.01
C PRO A 487 -12.19 -17.60 45.74
N ARG A 488 -12.02 -16.49 46.46
CA ARG A 488 -10.88 -16.34 47.38
C ARG A 488 -10.94 -17.53 48.32
N GLN A 489 -9.97 -18.45 48.22
CA GLN A 489 -9.70 -19.37 49.31
C GLN A 489 -9.47 -18.48 50.53
N LYS A 490 -10.43 -18.48 51.46
CA LYS A 490 -10.21 -17.97 52.81
C LYS A 490 -9.02 -18.77 53.32
N GLN A 491 -7.84 -18.16 53.36
CA GLN A 491 -6.80 -18.63 54.26
C GLN A 491 -7.44 -18.58 55.64
N GLY A 492 -7.75 -19.75 56.18
CA GLY A 492 -8.19 -19.89 57.54
C GLY A 492 -7.11 -19.25 58.41
N ALA A 493 -7.51 -18.25 59.19
CA ALA A 493 -6.81 -17.94 60.41
C ALA A 493 -6.98 -19.18 61.31
N GLU A 494 -5.99 -20.06 61.32
CA GLU A 494 -5.78 -20.92 62.47
C GLU A 494 -5.01 -20.11 63.51
N ALA A 495 -5.55 -20.17 64.73
CA ALA A 495 -5.25 -19.35 65.89
C ALA A 495 -3.92 -19.72 66.57
#